data_AF-A0AAJ6BHJ4-F1
#
_entry.id   AF-A0AAJ6BHJ4-F1
#
_cell.length_a   1.000
_cell.length_b   1.000
_cell.length_c   1.000
_cell.angle_alpha   90.00
_cell.angle_beta   90.00
_cell.angle_gamma   90.00
#
_symmetry.space_group_name_H-M   'P 1'
#
loop_
_entity.id
_entity.type
_entity.pdbx_description
1 polymer ?
#
loop_
_entity_poly.entity_id
_entity_poly.type
_entity_poly.pdbx_seq_one_letter_code
_entity_poly.pdbx_strand_id
1 'polypeptide(L)'
;MKILSGSNSLYYSKQFTCDKEKFKQHKFGHWAFLAAQAGAVPLKMTFAFEQFSMESTTVEVAPSEIDNQIFIIDAKTSLKEGMP
;
A
#
# COMPACT_ATOMS: atom_id res chain seq x y z
N MET A 1 9.19 -7.44 -6.35
CA MET A 1 9.73 -7.03 -5.04
C MET A 1 10.55 -8.16 -4.47
N LYS A 2 11.88 -8.01 -4.36
CA LYS A 2 12.75 -9.06 -3.81
C LYS A 2 12.91 -8.77 -2.32
N ILE A 3 12.35 -9.63 -1.47
CA ILE A 3 12.62 -9.59 -0.03
C ILE A 3 14.02 -10.19 0.15
N LEU A 4 14.88 -9.54 0.95
CA LEU A 4 16.27 -10.00 1.15
C LEU A 4 16.32 -11.38 1.82
N SER A 5 15.35 -11.68 2.69
CA SER A 5 15.03 -13.02 3.20
C SER A 5 13.52 -13.14 3.38
N GLY A 6 12.90 -14.20 2.83
CA GLY A 6 11.46 -14.44 2.92
C GLY A 6 10.72 -14.51 1.59
N SER A 7 9.41 -14.76 1.66
CA SER A 7 8.51 -14.83 0.50
C SER A 7 7.35 -13.84 0.64
N ASN A 8 6.85 -13.35 -0.50
CA ASN A 8 5.60 -12.60 -0.57
C ASN A 8 4.64 -13.23 -1.57
N SER A 9 3.36 -13.10 -1.27
CA SER A 9 2.27 -13.35 -2.21
C SER A 9 1.30 -12.19 -2.16
N LEU A 10 0.81 -11.81 -3.35
CA LEU A 10 -0.10 -10.70 -3.54
C LEU A 10 -1.30 -11.19 -4.33
N TYR A 11 -2.48 -10.92 -3.82
CA TYR A 11 -3.74 -11.39 -4.39
C TYR A 11 -4.55 -10.18 -4.84
N TYR A 12 -4.85 -10.15 -6.13
CA TYR A 12 -5.52 -9.03 -6.79
C TYR A 12 -6.94 -9.39 -7.19
N SER A 13 -7.81 -8.40 -7.27
CA SER A 13 -9.15 -8.55 -7.82
C SER A 13 -9.22 -7.97 -9.24
N LYS A 14 -9.93 -8.67 -10.14
CA LYS A 14 -10.25 -8.15 -11.48
C LYS A 14 -11.35 -7.09 -11.45
N GLN A 15 -12.14 -7.05 -10.37
CA GLN A 15 -13.25 -6.10 -10.23
C GLN A 15 -12.78 -4.71 -9.82
N PHE A 16 -11.76 -4.63 -8.97
CA PHE A 16 -11.25 -3.37 -8.42
C PHE A 16 -9.94 -2.98 -9.09
N THR A 17 -10.05 -2.52 -10.33
CA THR A 17 -8.91 -2.00 -11.09
C THR A 17 -8.49 -0.63 -10.58
N CYS A 18 -7.24 -0.25 -10.84
CA CYS A 18 -6.71 1.06 -10.49
C CYS A 18 -5.94 1.68 -11.65
N ASP A 19 -5.90 3.01 -11.67
CA ASP A 19 -5.08 3.77 -12.61
C ASP A 19 -3.63 3.79 -12.14
N LYS A 20 -2.78 2.99 -12.79
CA LYS A 20 -1.35 2.89 -12.49
C LYS A 20 -0.59 4.21 -12.59
N GLU A 21 -1.05 5.15 -13.42
CA GLU A 21 -0.36 6.44 -13.61
C GLU A 21 -0.40 7.30 -12.35
N LYS A 22 -1.45 7.15 -11.52
CA LYS A 22 -1.57 7.86 -10.25
C LYS A 22 -0.53 7.41 -9.21
N PHE A 23 0.03 6.21 -9.38
CA PHE A 23 0.99 5.63 -8.44
C PHE A 23 2.44 5.82 -8.87
N LYS A 24 2.73 6.35 -10.06
CA LYS A 24 4.11 6.41 -10.61
C LYS A 24 5.10 7.19 -9.74
N GLN A 25 4.61 8.16 -8.96
CA GLN A 25 5.45 8.96 -8.06
C GLN A 25 5.49 8.41 -6.63
N HIS A 26 4.80 7.30 -6.35
CA HIS A 26 4.71 6.73 -5.02
C HIS A 26 6.00 5.98 -4.66
N LYS A 27 6.85 6.59 -3.83
CA LYS A 27 8.18 6.07 -3.46
C LYS A 27 8.15 4.99 -2.38
N PHE A 28 7.12 4.97 -1.54
CA PHE A 28 7.04 4.08 -0.37
C PHE A 28 6.12 2.88 -0.59
N GLY A 29 6.32 1.79 0.16
CA GLY A 29 5.43 0.62 0.12
C GLY A 29 5.34 -0.10 -1.24
N HIS A 30 6.19 0.25 -2.21
CA HIS A 30 6.23 -0.31 -3.57
C HIS A 30 4.94 -0.18 -4.39
N TRP A 31 4.02 0.70 -3.99
CA TRP A 31 2.72 0.85 -4.66
C TRP A 31 2.83 1.14 -6.16
N ALA A 32 3.83 1.93 -6.58
CA ALA A 32 4.12 2.16 -8.00
C ALA A 32 4.37 0.85 -8.77
N PHE A 33 5.17 -0.06 -8.20
CA PHE A 33 5.48 -1.36 -8.79
C PHE A 33 4.27 -2.30 -8.78
N LEU A 34 3.54 -2.35 -7.66
CA LEU A 34 2.37 -3.22 -7.50
C LEU A 34 1.25 -2.84 -8.48
N ALA A 35 0.91 -1.56 -8.55
CA ALA A 35 -0.11 -1.06 -9.46
C ALA A 35 0.31 -1.21 -10.93
N ALA A 36 1.59 -1.01 -11.25
CA ALA A 36 2.09 -1.19 -12.62
C ALA A 36 2.02 -2.65 -13.09
N GLN A 37 2.24 -3.62 -12.21
CA GLN A 37 2.26 -5.04 -12.57
C GLN A 37 0.86 -5.61 -12.78
N ALA A 38 -0.10 -5.25 -11.92
CA ALA A 38 -1.43 -5.87 -11.92
C ALA A 38 -2.54 -4.98 -12.48
N GLY A 39 -2.36 -3.65 -12.54
CA GLY A 39 -3.42 -2.71 -12.89
C GLY A 39 -4.60 -2.72 -11.89
N ALA A 40 -4.37 -3.25 -10.69
CA ALA A 40 -5.35 -3.40 -9.63
C ALA A 40 -4.65 -3.29 -8.27
N VAL A 41 -5.40 -2.92 -7.24
CA VAL A 41 -4.90 -2.92 -5.87
C VAL A 41 -4.92 -4.35 -5.31
N PRO A 42 -3.86 -4.78 -4.59
CA PRO A 42 -3.88 -6.06 -3.88
C PRO A 42 -4.89 -5.97 -2.74
N LEU A 43 -5.77 -6.97 -2.66
CA LEU A 43 -6.76 -7.07 -1.57
C LEU A 43 -6.29 -7.99 -0.45
N LYS A 44 -5.29 -8.83 -0.72
CA LYS A 44 -4.58 -9.60 0.30
C LYS A 44 -3.09 -9.61 0.01
N MET A 45 -2.30 -9.48 1.06
CA MET A 45 -0.85 -9.53 1.02
C MET A 45 -0.36 -10.42 2.15
N THR A 46 0.49 -11.38 1.83
CA THR A 46 1.15 -12.24 2.82
C THR A 46 2.65 -12.07 2.69
N PHE A 47 3.30 -11.83 3.82
CA PHE A 47 4.74 -11.73 3.95
C PHE A 47 5.20 -12.76 4.96
N ALA A 48 6.12 -13.62 4.56
CA ALA A 48 6.76 -14.57 5.45
C ALA A 48 8.23 -14.20 5.57
N PHE A 49 8.65 -13.88 6.78
CA PHE A 49 10.03 -13.66 7.18
C PHE A 49 10.47 -14.80 8.09
N GLU A 50 11.76 -14.96 8.33
CA GLU A 50 12.29 -16.02 9.20
C GLU A 50 11.75 -15.95 10.63
N GLN A 51 11.48 -14.74 11.12
CA GLN A 51 11.11 -14.48 12.52
C GLN A 51 9.61 -14.29 12.73
N PHE A 52 8.87 -13.92 11.69
CA PHE A 52 7.44 -13.66 11.77
C PHE A 52 6.77 -13.72 10.40
N SER A 53 5.45 -13.86 10.41
CA SER A 53 4.61 -13.66 9.24
C SER A 53 3.69 -12.47 9.46
N MET A 54 3.35 -11.80 8.36
CA MET A 54 2.38 -10.72 8.33
C MET A 54 1.35 -11.03 7.24
N GLU A 55 0.08 -10.97 7.60
CA GLU A 55 -1.02 -11.01 6.66
C GLU A 55 -1.82 -9.71 6.76
N SER A 56 -2.12 -9.12 5.61
CA SER A 56 -3.05 -8.01 5.47
C SER A 56 -4.16 -8.45 4.53
N THR A 57 -5.40 -8.38 4.99
CA THR A 57 -6.60 -8.75 4.24
C THR A 57 -7.59 -7.60 4.26
N THR A 58 -8.06 -7.21 3.08
CA THR A 58 -9.07 -6.17 2.91
C THR A 58 -10.42 -6.72 3.38
N VAL A 59 -11.04 -6.01 4.34
CA VAL A 59 -12.32 -6.40 4.92
C VAL A 59 -13.51 -5.86 4.13
N GLU A 60 -13.36 -4.68 3.51
CA GLU A 60 -14.42 -4.03 2.76
C GLU A 60 -13.82 -3.11 1.68
N VAL A 61 -14.51 -3.01 0.54
CA VAL A 61 -14.24 -2.02 -0.50
C VAL A 61 -15.55 -1.32 -0.83
N ALA A 62 -15.68 -0.06 -0.41
CA ALA A 62 -16.86 0.75 -0.63
C ALA A 62 -16.49 2.06 -1.35
N PRO A 63 -17.34 2.55 -2.27
CA PRO A 63 -17.20 3.90 -2.80
C PRO A 63 -17.26 4.93 -1.67
N SER A 64 -16.31 5.85 -1.65
CA SER A 64 -16.24 6.91 -0.65
C SER A 64 -15.70 8.18 -1.28
N GLU A 65 -16.33 9.31 -0.98
CA GLU A 65 -15.74 10.61 -1.24
C GLU A 65 -14.71 10.90 -0.15
N ILE A 66 -13.46 11.10 -0.58
CA ILE A 66 -12.37 11.39 0.33
C ILE A 66 -12.33 12.90 0.58
N ASP A 67 -12.67 13.31 1.81
CA ASP A 67 -12.55 14.70 2.24
C ASP A 67 -11.07 15.07 2.41
N ASN A 68 -10.64 16.21 1.85
CA ASN A 68 -9.30 16.74 2.03
C ASN A 68 -8.92 16.94 3.51
N GLN A 69 -9.90 17.05 4.40
CA GLN A 69 -9.70 17.15 5.85
C GLN A 69 -8.91 15.96 6.42
N ILE A 70 -9.01 14.76 5.85
CA ILE A 70 -8.27 13.59 6.35
C ILE A 70 -6.75 13.71 6.16
N PHE A 71 -6.31 14.58 5.25
CA PHE A 71 -4.90 14.83 4.96
C PHE A 71 -4.36 16.05 5.71
N ILE A 72 -5.19 16.73 6.51
CA ILE A 72 -4.75 17.86 7.33
C ILE A 72 -3.94 17.31 8.50
N ILE A 73 -2.67 17.68 8.53
CA ILE A 73 -1.82 17.48 9.70
C ILE A 73 -2.11 18.62 10.67
N ASP A 74 -2.47 18.27 11.91
CA ASP A 74 -2.84 19.25 12.92
C ASP A 74 -1.66 20.19 13.22
N ALA A 75 -1.92 21.48 13.43
CA ALA A 75 -0.84 22.48 13.58
C ALA A 75 0.05 22.22 14.81
N LYS A 76 -0.45 21.43 15.77
CA LYS A 76 0.27 21.00 16.98
C LYS A 76 1.05 19.70 16.77
N THR A 77 0.94 19.05 15.62
CA THR A 77 1.70 17.84 15.32
C THR A 77 3.18 18.21 15.24
N SER A 78 3.95 17.70 16.20
CA SER A 78 5.40 17.86 16.19
C SER A 78 5.97 17.06 15.01
N LEU A 79 6.52 17.78 14.03
CA LEU A 79 7.36 17.16 13.02
C LEU A 79 8.70 16.86 13.67
N LYS A 80 8.99 15.57 13.89
CA LYS A 80 10.38 15.17 14.15
C LYS A 80 11.12 15.35 12.83
N GLU A 81 12.02 16.33 12.77
CA GLU A 81 12.99 16.39 11.69
C GLU A 81 13.75 15.06 11.62
N GLY A 82 13.94 14.60 10.37
CA GLY A 82 14.45 13.31 9.93
C GLY A 82 15.12 12.40 10.97
N MET A 83 14.62 11.18 11.07
CA MET A 83 15.50 10.05 11.36
C MET A 83 16.37 9.85 10.10
N PRO A 84 17.71 9.90 10.20
CA PRO A 84 18.60 9.69 9.06
C PRO A 84 18.43 8.30 8.42
#